data_AF-A0A9W7SQU5-F1
#
_entry.id   AF-A0A9W7SQU5-F1
#
_cell.length_a   1.000
_cell.length_b   1.000
_cell.length_c   1.000
_cell.angle_alpha   90.00
_cell.angle_beta   90.00
_cell.angle_gamma   90.00
#
_symmetry.space_group_name_H-M   'P 1'
#
loop_
_entity.id
_entity.type
_entity.pdbx_description
1 polymer ?
#
loop_
_entity_poly.entity_id
_entity_poly.type
_entity_poly.pdbx_seq_one_letter_code
_entity_poly.pdbx_strand_id
1 'polypeptide(L)' 'MTTATPITAPQFALAIADLPPDTLHAKAAELANAMRHLRLSNREMQVWADAGDRECADAIAENGRGAGRGVGERMA' A
#
# COMPACT_ATOMS: atom_id res chain seq x y z
N MET A 1 14.20 12.21 -0.04
CA MET A 1 13.37 11.12 -0.58
C MET A 1 12.62 10.50 0.58
N THR A 2 11.29 10.64 0.62
CA THR A 2 10.44 10.09 1.69
C THR A 2 10.20 8.61 1.42
N THR A 3 10.96 7.74 2.07
CA THR A 3 10.65 6.31 2.13
C THR A 3 9.37 6.15 2.95
N ALA A 4 8.31 5.62 2.36
CA ALA A 4 7.06 5.35 3.05
C ALA A 4 7.21 4.08 3.89
N THR A 5 7.74 4.22 5.10
CA THR A 5 7.82 3.10 6.05
C THR A 5 6.41 2.66 6.42
N PRO A 6 6.02 1.38 6.24
CA PRO A 6 4.72 0.91 6.69
C PRO A 6 4.57 1.08 8.20
N ILE A 7 3.49 1.71 8.65
CA ILE A 7 3.10 1.71 10.07
C ILE A 7 2.45 0.37 10.41
N THR A 8 2.63 -0.10 11.64
CA THR A 8 2.01 -1.35 12.11
C THR A 8 0.50 -1.18 12.28
N ALA A 9 -0.23 -2.30 12.33
CA ALA A 9 -1.66 -2.27 12.57
C ALA A 9 -2.06 -1.65 13.92
N PRO A 10 -1.38 -1.93 15.05
CA PRO A 10 -1.68 -1.27 16.32
C PRO A 10 -1.47 0.26 16.27
N GLN A 11 -0.42 0.72 15.58
CA GLN A 11 -0.16 2.15 15.39
C GLN A 11 -1.27 2.80 14.56
N PHE A 12 -1.78 2.10 13.54
CA PHE A 12 -2.90 2.57 12.75
C PHE A 12 -4.21 2.62 13.56
N ALA A 13 -4.50 1.58 14.33
CA ALA A 13 -5.69 1.53 15.18
C ALA A 13 -5.73 2.71 16.17
N LEU A 14 -4.59 3.00 16.82
CA LEU A 14 -4.45 4.17 17.68
C LEU A 14 -4.63 5.49 16.92
N ALA A 15 -4.06 5.59 15.71
CA ALA A 15 -4.14 6.83 14.92
C ALA A 15 -5.56 7.14 14.41
N ILE A 16 -6.41 6.12 14.23
CA ILE A 16 -7.78 6.31 13.72
C ILE A 16 -8.85 6.36 14.82
N ALA A 17 -8.51 5.98 16.07
CA ALA A 17 -9.48 5.79 17.15
C ALA A 17 -10.34 7.03 17.44
N ASP A 18 -9.72 8.21 17.40
CA ASP A 18 -10.37 9.48 17.74
C ASP A 18 -10.75 10.34 16.52
N LEU A 19 -10.66 9.77 15.31
CA LEU A 19 -10.99 10.52 14.09
C LEU A 19 -12.52 10.65 13.92
N PRO A 20 -13.03 11.84 13.54
CA PRO A 20 -14.42 12.00 13.16
C PRO A 20 -14.82 11.09 11.99
N PRO A 21 -16.09 10.64 11.90
CA PRO A 21 -16.56 9.76 10.83
C PRO A 21 -16.24 10.25 9.40
N ASP A 22 -16.40 11.54 9.13
CA ASP A 22 -16.09 12.11 7.81
C ASP A 22 -14.60 11.99 7.47
N THR A 23 -13.73 12.19 8.48
CA THR A 23 -12.29 12.01 8.33
C THR A 23 -11.93 10.55 8.09
N LEU A 24 -12.60 9.62 8.76
CA LEU A 24 -12.42 8.18 8.52
C LEU A 24 -12.78 7.80 7.08
N HIS A 25 -13.92 8.28 6.57
CA HIS A 25 -14.33 8.03 5.19
C HIS A 25 -13.34 8.63 4.18
N ALA A 26 -12.87 9.86 4.41
CA ALA A 26 -11.86 10.49 3.55
C ALA A 26 -10.56 9.67 3.53
N LYS A 27 -10.07 9.23 4.70
CA LYS A 27 -8.85 8.41 4.83
C LYS A 27 -9.01 7.04 4.19
N ALA A 28 -10.18 6.42 4.32
CA ALA A 28 -10.49 5.16 3.63
C ALA A 28 -10.45 5.32 2.10
N ALA A 29 -11.02 6.40 1.57
CA ALA A 29 -10.99 6.70 0.14
C ALA A 29 -9.56 6.98 -0.37
N GLU A 30 -8.75 7.72 0.39
CA GLU A 30 -7.34 7.96 0.10
C GLU A 30 -6.56 6.63 0.01
N LEU A 31 -6.71 5.74 0.99
CA LEU A 31 -6.07 4.43 1.01
C LEU A 31 -6.52 3.54 -0.16
N ALA A 32 -7.81 3.53 -0.47
CA ALA A 32 -8.35 2.78 -1.60
C ALA A 32 -7.78 3.29 -2.94
N ASN A 33 -7.67 4.61 -3.10
CA ASN A 33 -7.04 5.21 -4.26
C ASN A 33 -5.56 4.83 -4.36
N ALA A 34 -4.80 4.93 -3.26
CA ALA A 34 -3.40 4.56 -3.22
C ALA A 34 -3.19 3.08 -3.61
N MET A 35 -4.01 2.16 -3.07
CA MET A 35 -3.97 0.74 -3.42
C MET A 35 -4.30 0.50 -4.90
N ARG A 36 -5.26 1.22 -5.47
CA ARG A 36 -5.59 1.13 -6.91
C ARG A 36 -4.40 1.56 -7.76
N HIS A 37 -3.77 2.69 -7.43
CA HIS A 37 -2.60 3.18 -8.16
C HIS A 37 -1.41 2.23 -8.06
N LEU A 38 -1.14 1.65 -6.88
CA LEU A 38 -0.07 0.67 -6.69
C LEU A 38 -0.29 -0.59 -7.54
N ARG A 39 -1.52 -1.11 -7.57
CA ARG A 39 -1.88 -2.29 -8.39
C ARG A 39 -1.74 -2.01 -9.89
N LEU A 40 -2.13 -0.82 -10.33
CA LEU A 40 -1.98 -0.40 -11.72
C LEU A 40 -0.49 -0.31 -12.09
N SER A 41 0.32 0.37 -11.27
CA SER A 41 1.77 0.48 -11.46
C SER A 41 2.45 -0.90 -11.54
N ASN A 42 2.08 -1.84 -10.66
CA ASN A 42 2.60 -3.20 -10.74
C ASN A 42 2.24 -3.90 -12.06
N ARG A 43 1.02 -3.69 -12.57
CA ARG A 43 0.59 -4.25 -13.84
C ARG A 43 1.38 -3.66 -15.01
N GLU A 44 1.62 -2.35 -14.98
CA GLU A 44 2.39 -1.65 -16.02
C GLU A 44 3.86 -2.08 -16.02
N MET A 45 4.45 -2.32 -14.84
CA MET A 45 5.83 -2.81 -14.71
C MET A 45 6.02 -4.27 -15.17
N GLN A 46 4.94 -5.08 -15.16
CA GLN A 46 5.03 -6.52 -15.43
C GLN A 46 5.64 -6.84 -16.80
N VAL A 47 5.33 -6.05 -17.84
CA VAL A 47 5.87 -6.26 -19.20
C VAL A 47 7.39 -6.18 -19.25
N TRP A 48 7.98 -5.30 -18.42
CA TRP A 48 9.43 -5.11 -18.36
C TRP A 48 10.09 -6.19 -17.51
N ALA A 49 9.46 -6.55 -16.39
CA ALA A 49 9.90 -7.66 -15.55
C ALA A 49 9.93 -8.97 -16.35
N ASP A 50 8.89 -9.24 -17.15
CA ASP A 50 8.81 -10.42 -18.03
C ASP A 50 9.87 -10.38 -19.14
N ALA A 51 10.28 -9.19 -19.59
CA ALA A 51 11.38 -8.99 -20.53
C ALA A 51 12.79 -9.12 -19.89
N GLY A 52 12.86 -9.38 -18.59
CA GLY A 52 14.12 -9.61 -17.85
C GLY A 52 14.63 -8.39 -17.08
N ASP A 53 13.86 -7.30 -16.99
CA ASP A 53 14.19 -6.16 -16.14
C ASP A 53 14.05 -6.52 -14.66
N ARG A 54 15.20 -6.71 -14.01
CA ARG A 54 15.27 -7.08 -12.59
C ARG A 54 14.81 -5.97 -11.66
N GLU A 55 14.98 -4.71 -12.01
CA GLU A 55 14.57 -3.59 -11.18
C GLU A 55 13.04 -3.51 -11.14
N CYS A 56 12.38 -3.68 -12.30
CA CYS A 56 10.93 -3.79 -12.35
C CYS A 56 10.40 -5.01 -11.58
N ALA A 57 11.08 -6.17 -11.68
CA ALA A 57 10.71 -7.37 -10.92
C ALA A 57 10.84 -7.18 -9.40
N ASP A 58 11.93 -6.57 -8.94
CA ASP A 58 12.18 -6.29 -7.53
C ASP A 58 11.18 -5.26 -6.98
N ALA A 59 10.85 -4.23 -7.76
CA ALA A 59 9.85 -3.21 -7.41
C ALA A 59 8.44 -3.81 -7.24
N ILE A 60 8.00 -4.68 -8.16
CA ILE A 60 6.72 -5.40 -8.04
C ILE A 60 6.70 -6.24 -6.75
N ALA A 61 7.78 -6.97 -6.49
CA ALA A 61 7.90 -7.81 -5.30
C ALA A 61 7.88 -6.99 -4.00
N GLU A 62 8.53 -5.83 -3.97
CA GLU A 62 8.53 -4.92 -2.82
C GLU A 62 7.14 -4.32 -2.57
N ASN A 63 6.47 -3.85 -3.62
CA ASN A 63 5.12 -3.31 -3.54
C ASN A 63 4.13 -4.34 -2.97
N GLY A 64 4.27 -5.61 -3.35
CA GLY A 64 3.47 -6.72 -2.80
C GLY A 64 3.70 -6.94 -1.30
N ARG A 65 4.95 -6.85 -0.82
CA ARG A 65 5.28 -6.99 0.61
C ARG A 65 4.68 -5.86 1.45
N GLY A 66 4.64 -4.64 0.92
CA GLY A 66 3.99 -3.49 1.57
C GLY A 66 2.46 -3.62 1.65
N ALA A 67 1.83 -4.10 0.58
CA ALA A 67 0.38 -4.31 0.52
C ALA A 67 -0.10 -5.45 1.44
N GLY A 68 0.67 -6.54 1.56
CA GLY A 68 0.34 -7.69 2.41
C GLY A 68 0.36 -7.39 3.91
N ARG A 69 1.39 -6.68 4.40
CA ARG A 69 1.44 -6.20 5.81
C ARG A 69 0.37 -5.14 6.10
N GLY A 70 0.04 -4.32 5.11
CA GLY A 70 -0.95 -3.26 5.25
C GLY A 70 -2.38 -3.74 5.47
N VAL A 71 -2.83 -4.83 4.84
CA VAL A 71 -4.25 -5.22 4.85
C VAL A 71 -4.52 -6.40 5.79
N GLY A 72 -3.59 -7.35 5.92
CA GLY A 72 -3.76 -8.54 6.76
C GLY A 72 -3.65 -8.26 8.26
N GLU A 73 -2.75 -7.37 8.68
CA GLU A 73 -2.58 -7.04 10.11
C GLU A 73 -3.60 -6.00 10.60
N ARG A 74 -4.13 -5.13 9.72
CA ARG A 74 -5.07 -4.06 10.11
C ARG A 74 -6.52 -4.54 10.34
N MET A 75 -6.79 -5.81 10.07
CA MET A 75 -8.13 -6.43 10.10
C MET A 75 -8.23 -7.60 11.10
N ALA A 76 -7.17 -7.89 11.87
CA ALA A 76 -7.10 -8.99 12.84
C ALA A 76 -7.00 -8.46 14.28
#